data_AF-A0A831PFK5-F1
#
_entry.id   AF-A0A831PFK5-F1
#
_cell.length_a   1.000
_cell.length_b   1.000
_cell.length_c   1.000
_cell.angle_alpha   90.00
_cell.angle_beta   90.00
_cell.angle_gamma   90.00
#
_symmetry.space_group_name_H-M   'P 1'
#
loop_
_entity.id
_entity.type
_entity.pdbx_description
1 polymer ?
#
loop_
_entity_poly.entity_id
_entity_poly.type
_entity_poly.pdbx_seq_one_letter_code
_entity_poly.pdbx_strand_id
1 'polypeptide(L)'
;YGKGVRFDELKYTAELLRMVHPKCEQCDLSCPSAERLQTCAERLIQLSHPHMRELFEKLDISLLPEHLDYVSVDNSTYLLSVKGTAKHIGMVLIGGPVESADLQQLKMSLSKLDEKVAEGVYEVYIKIIPILEGEGCKTLKLLIEVVRGDLERVSKIVKLSS
;
A
#
# COMPACT_ATOMS: atom_id res chain seq x y z
N TYR A 1 -2.66 -37.80 -3.11
CA TYR A 1 -3.44 -37.68 -4.37
C TYR A 1 -3.23 -36.27 -4.92
N GLY A 2 -2.25 -35.96 -5.77
CA GLY A 2 -1.74 -36.74 -6.90
C GLY A 2 -2.24 -36.19 -8.26
N LYS A 3 -2.74 -34.95 -8.33
CA LYS A 3 -3.01 -34.25 -9.60
C LYS A 3 -2.34 -32.88 -9.55
N GLY A 4 -1.44 -32.62 -10.50
CA GLY A 4 -0.87 -31.29 -10.69
C GLY A 4 -1.97 -30.32 -11.11
N VAL A 5 -2.00 -29.16 -10.46
CA VAL A 5 -2.98 -28.09 -10.74
C VAL A 5 -2.79 -27.66 -12.20
N ARG A 6 -3.86 -27.79 -13.00
CA ARG A 6 -3.83 -27.31 -14.39
C ARG A 6 -3.92 -25.79 -14.38
N PHE A 7 -3.15 -25.11 -15.23
CA PHE A 7 -3.12 -23.64 -15.32
C PHE A 7 -4.51 -23.00 -15.51
N ASP A 8 -5.44 -23.71 -16.15
CA ASP A 8 -6.82 -23.25 -16.34
C ASP A 8 -7.61 -23.21 -15.02
N GLU A 9 -7.34 -24.11 -14.07
CA GLU A 9 -7.99 -24.14 -12.75
C GLU A 9 -7.52 -22.99 -11.84
N LEU A 10 -6.26 -22.55 -12.00
CA LEU A 10 -5.68 -21.39 -11.29
C LEU A 10 -6.37 -20.08 -11.66
N LYS A 11 -6.75 -19.92 -12.93
CA LYS A 11 -7.45 -18.71 -13.40
C LYS A 11 -8.83 -18.58 -12.75
N TYR A 12 -9.55 -19.69 -12.64
CA TYR A 12 -10.84 -19.73 -11.95
C TYR A 12 -10.69 -19.61 -10.42
N THR A 13 -9.61 -20.15 -9.82
CA THR A 13 -9.38 -19.96 -8.38
C THR A 13 -8.96 -18.54 -8.04
N ALA A 14 -8.21 -17.83 -8.89
CA ALA A 14 -7.90 -16.42 -8.68
C ALA A 14 -9.14 -15.52 -8.81
N GLU A 15 -10.03 -15.81 -9.78
CA GLU A 15 -11.32 -15.12 -9.89
C GLU A 15 -12.28 -15.47 -8.74
N LEU A 16 -12.30 -16.72 -8.28
CA LEU A 16 -13.06 -17.12 -7.09
C LEU A 16 -12.49 -16.52 -5.80
N LEU A 17 -11.17 -16.41 -5.65
CA LEU A 17 -10.54 -15.72 -4.51
C LEU A 17 -10.85 -14.22 -4.52
N ARG A 18 -10.93 -13.58 -5.70
CA ARG A 18 -11.45 -12.21 -5.85
C ARG A 18 -12.92 -12.09 -5.44
N MET A 19 -13.74 -13.13 -5.65
CA MET A 19 -15.16 -13.15 -5.23
C MET A 19 -15.37 -13.53 -3.76
N VAL A 20 -14.43 -14.26 -3.15
CA VAL A 20 -14.49 -14.74 -1.75
C VAL A 20 -13.75 -13.80 -0.79
N HIS A 21 -12.96 -12.84 -1.30
CA HIS A 21 -12.54 -11.70 -0.48
C HIS A 21 -13.81 -11.03 0.07
N PRO A 22 -13.93 -10.92 1.42
CA PRO A 22 -15.12 -10.32 2.00
C PRO A 22 -15.28 -8.95 1.37
N LYS A 23 -16.47 -8.69 0.82
CA LYS A 23 -16.91 -7.34 0.43
C LYS A 23 -16.39 -6.43 1.53
N CYS A 24 -15.45 -5.54 1.20
CA CYS A 24 -14.82 -4.67 2.18
C CYS A 24 -15.93 -4.22 3.13
N GLU A 25 -15.77 -4.43 4.45
CA GLU A 25 -16.56 -3.66 5.40
C GLU A 25 -16.54 -2.23 4.88
N GLN A 26 -17.69 -1.55 4.89
CA GLN A 26 -17.77 -0.19 4.37
C GLN A 26 -16.70 0.64 5.10
N CYS A 27 -15.55 0.84 4.45
CA CYS A 27 -14.42 1.61 4.93
C CYS A 27 -14.82 3.06 4.79
N ASP A 28 -15.77 3.47 5.63
CA ASP A 28 -16.21 4.83 5.74
C ASP A 28 -15.12 5.61 6.47
N LEU A 29 -14.41 6.41 5.68
CA LEU A 29 -13.32 7.28 6.14
C LEU A 29 -13.85 8.68 6.51
N SER A 30 -15.17 8.86 6.63
CA SER A 30 -15.78 10.09 7.15
C SER A 30 -15.38 10.37 8.59
N CYS A 31 -15.32 9.30 9.41
CA CYS A 31 -14.87 9.35 10.81
C CYS A 31 -13.92 8.19 11.13
N PRO A 32 -12.66 8.28 10.67
CA PRO A 32 -11.66 7.23 10.78
C PRO A 32 -11.16 7.06 12.22
N SER A 33 -11.00 5.80 12.64
CA SER A 33 -10.34 5.41 13.89
C SER A 33 -9.10 4.56 13.59
N ALA A 34 -8.15 4.54 14.52
CA ALA A 34 -6.90 3.78 14.36
C ALA A 34 -7.15 2.29 14.09
N GLU A 35 -8.10 1.69 14.80
CA GLU A 35 -8.47 0.27 14.64
C GLU A 35 -9.09 -0.02 13.27
N ARG A 36 -9.98 0.86 12.77
CA ARG A 36 -10.62 0.70 11.46
C ARG A 36 -9.65 0.89 10.30
N LEU A 37 -8.64 1.75 10.45
CA LEU A 37 -7.68 1.97 9.37
C LEU A 37 -6.84 0.73 9.07
N GLN A 38 -6.56 -0.10 10.07
CA GLN A 38 -5.82 -1.35 9.88
C GLN A 38 -6.62 -2.35 9.04
N THR A 39 -7.95 -2.43 9.23
CA THR A 39 -8.82 -3.30 8.42
C THR A 39 -9.11 -2.71 7.03
N CYS A 40 -8.90 -1.40 6.85
CA CYS A 40 -9.12 -0.67 5.60
C CYS A 40 -7.85 -0.48 4.74
N ALA A 41 -6.79 -1.24 4.99
CA ALA A 41 -5.52 -1.17 4.30
C ALA A 41 -5.63 -1.13 2.76
N GLU A 42 -6.42 -2.02 2.15
CA GLU A 42 -6.63 -2.04 0.69
C GLU A 42 -7.27 -0.75 0.17
N ARG A 43 -8.22 -0.19 0.95
CA ARG A 43 -8.86 1.08 0.60
C ARG A 43 -7.84 2.24 0.65
N LEU A 44 -6.91 2.21 1.59
CA LEU A 44 -5.83 3.21 1.67
C LEU A 44 -4.91 3.12 0.45
N ILE A 45 -4.55 1.91 0.01
CA ILE A 45 -3.76 1.70 -1.21
C ILE A 45 -4.50 2.29 -2.42
N GLN A 46 -5.78 1.97 -2.59
CA GLN A 46 -6.60 2.50 -3.69
C GLN A 46 -6.68 4.03 -3.70
N LEU A 47 -6.82 4.66 -2.53
CA LEU A 47 -6.88 6.12 -2.43
C LEU A 47 -5.53 6.78 -2.69
N SER A 48 -4.43 6.07 -2.44
CA SER A 48 -3.08 6.56 -2.69
C SER A 48 -2.63 6.44 -4.15
N HIS A 49 -3.27 5.59 -4.98
CA HIS A 49 -2.90 5.32 -6.38
C HIS A 49 -2.66 6.58 -7.23
N PRO A 50 -3.57 7.58 -7.25
CA PRO A 50 -3.36 8.80 -8.03
C PRO A 50 -2.12 9.59 -7.60
N HIS A 51 -1.78 9.53 -6.31
CA HIS A 51 -0.64 10.22 -5.74
C HIS A 51 0.66 9.45 -5.93
N MET A 52 0.60 8.11 -5.96
CA MET A 52 1.75 7.28 -6.31
C MET A 52 2.26 7.59 -7.72
N ARG A 53 1.37 7.84 -8.69
CA ARG A 53 1.76 8.15 -10.08
C ARG A 53 2.74 9.33 -10.14
N GLU A 54 2.40 10.43 -9.47
CA GLU A 54 3.26 11.62 -9.43
C GLU A 54 4.62 11.32 -8.78
N LEU A 55 4.66 10.44 -7.77
CA LEU A 55 5.91 10.05 -7.10
C LEU A 55 6.77 9.14 -7.98
N PHE A 56 6.15 8.26 -8.75
CA PHE A 56 6.83 7.38 -9.69
C PHE A 56 7.46 8.18 -10.83
N GLU A 57 6.74 9.17 -11.35
CA GLU A 57 7.25 10.10 -12.37
C GLU A 57 8.46 10.89 -11.84
N LYS A 58 8.42 11.36 -10.58
CA LYS A 58 9.56 12.07 -9.96
C LYS A 58 10.80 11.20 -9.74
N LEU A 59 10.62 9.89 -9.62
CA LEU A 59 11.70 8.91 -9.44
C LEU A 59 12.07 8.21 -10.75
N ASP A 60 11.55 8.66 -11.90
CA ASP A 60 11.76 8.05 -13.21
C ASP A 60 11.51 6.52 -13.23
N ILE A 61 10.53 6.05 -12.44
CA ILE A 61 10.16 4.63 -12.39
C ILE A 61 9.34 4.30 -13.64
N SER A 62 9.87 3.40 -14.48
CA SER A 62 9.27 3.09 -15.79
C SER A 62 7.90 2.42 -15.71
N LEU A 63 7.58 1.75 -14.59
CA LEU A 63 6.34 1.02 -14.38
C LEU A 63 5.34 1.86 -13.58
N LEU A 64 4.38 2.50 -14.26
CA LEU A 64 3.35 3.28 -13.57
C LEU A 64 2.45 2.41 -12.67
N PRO A 65 1.86 2.99 -11.60
CA PRO A 65 1.01 2.26 -10.65
C PRO A 65 -0.20 1.54 -11.28
N GLU A 66 -0.69 1.99 -12.44
CA GLU A 66 -1.83 1.35 -13.11
C GLU A 66 -1.49 -0.02 -13.70
N HIS A 67 -0.21 -0.29 -13.94
CA HIS A 67 0.30 -1.57 -14.43
C HIS A 67 0.59 -2.56 -13.30
N LEU A 68 0.34 -2.18 -12.05
CA LEU A 68 0.67 -2.99 -10.87
C LEU A 68 -0.57 -3.63 -10.27
N ASP A 69 -0.42 -4.90 -9.93
CA ASP A 69 -1.30 -5.64 -9.01
C ASP A 69 -0.61 -5.74 -7.65
N TYR A 70 -1.41 -5.90 -6.60
CA TYR A 70 -0.92 -6.16 -5.26
C TYR A 70 -1.61 -7.38 -4.64
N VAL A 71 -0.86 -8.11 -3.81
CA VAL A 71 -1.37 -9.26 -3.06
C VAL A 71 -0.96 -9.11 -1.60
N SER A 72 -1.91 -9.25 -0.67
CA SER A 72 -1.61 -9.21 0.77
C SER A 72 -0.75 -10.41 1.18
N VAL A 73 0.33 -10.13 1.91
CA VAL A 73 1.15 -11.14 2.60
C VAL A 73 0.79 -11.19 4.08
N ASP A 74 0.58 -10.02 4.67
CA ASP A 74 0.11 -9.83 6.04
C ASP A 74 -0.75 -8.55 6.13
N ASN A 75 -1.22 -8.21 7.33
CA ASN A 75 -2.11 -7.06 7.58
C ASN A 75 -1.52 -5.68 7.20
N SER A 76 -0.21 -5.59 7.03
CA SER A 76 0.54 -4.36 6.76
C SER A 76 1.38 -4.41 5.49
N THR A 77 1.49 -5.58 4.86
CA THR A 77 2.48 -5.85 3.81
C THR A 77 1.80 -6.45 2.60
N TYR A 78 2.04 -5.84 1.44
CA TYR A 78 1.52 -6.29 0.16
C TYR A 78 2.67 -6.44 -0.83
N LEU A 79 2.70 -7.53 -1.59
CA LEU A 79 3.63 -7.71 -2.69
C LEU A 79 3.10 -7.04 -3.95
N LEU A 80 3.94 -6.26 -4.62
CA LEU A 80 3.65 -5.66 -5.92
C LEU A 80 4.13 -6.56 -7.05
N SER A 81 3.27 -6.78 -8.03
CA SER A 81 3.57 -7.52 -9.25
C SER A 81 3.09 -6.76 -10.48
N VAL A 82 3.73 -7.00 -11.62
CA VAL A 82 3.24 -6.43 -12.89
C VAL A 82 2.00 -7.21 -13.34
N LYS A 83 0.93 -6.48 -13.67
CA LYS A 83 -0.35 -7.02 -14.17
C LYS A 83 -0.13 -8.01 -15.30
N GLY A 84 -0.80 -9.16 -15.20
CA GLY A 84 -0.69 -10.23 -16.20
C GLY A 84 0.64 -10.99 -16.19
N THR A 85 1.51 -10.73 -15.20
CA THR A 85 2.76 -11.45 -14.99
C THR A 85 2.81 -12.01 -13.56
N ALA A 86 3.67 -13.01 -13.34
CA ALA A 86 4.01 -13.49 -12.00
C ALA A 86 5.25 -12.78 -11.43
N LYS A 87 5.75 -11.71 -12.07
CA LYS A 87 6.98 -11.03 -11.65
C LYS A 87 6.66 -10.08 -10.49
N HIS A 88 7.18 -10.40 -9.32
CA HIS A 88 7.20 -9.49 -8.18
C HIS A 88 8.28 -8.42 -8.39
N ILE A 89 7.89 -7.16 -8.23
CA ILE A 89 8.80 -6.02 -8.46
C ILE A 89 8.92 -5.13 -7.23
N GLY A 90 8.11 -5.33 -6.20
CA GLY A 90 8.04 -4.40 -5.10
C GLY A 90 7.19 -4.81 -3.93
N MET A 91 7.08 -3.91 -2.97
CA MET A 91 6.23 -4.06 -1.78
C MET A 91 5.49 -2.76 -1.47
N VAL A 92 4.24 -2.88 -0.99
CA VAL A 92 3.55 -1.82 -0.26
C VAL A 92 3.58 -2.14 1.22
N LEU A 93 4.01 -1.17 2.01
CA LEU A 93 4.16 -1.22 3.46
C LEU A 93 3.24 -0.19 4.09
N ILE A 94 2.30 -0.63 4.91
CA ILE A 94 1.35 0.23 5.61
C ILE A 94 1.80 0.35 7.06
N GLY A 95 2.15 1.57 7.45
CA GLY A 95 2.48 1.91 8.83
C GLY A 95 1.25 1.97 9.72
N GLY A 96 1.47 1.85 11.03
CA GLY A 96 0.43 2.14 12.01
C GLY A 96 -0.02 3.61 11.92
N PRO A 97 -1.29 3.91 12.25
CA PRO A 97 -1.80 5.27 12.22
C PRO A 97 -1.09 6.13 13.28
N VAL A 98 -0.74 7.37 12.91
CA VAL A 98 -0.18 8.37 13.83
C VAL A 98 -1.22 9.45 14.13
N GLU A 99 -1.20 10.00 15.34
CA GLU A 99 -2.19 10.99 15.80
C GLU A 99 -1.81 12.44 15.51
N SER A 100 -0.64 12.66 14.94
CA SER A 100 -0.19 14.00 14.53
C SER A 100 0.76 13.90 13.35
N ALA A 101 0.81 14.95 12.53
CA ALA A 101 1.83 15.13 11.51
C ALA A 101 3.17 15.64 12.10
N ASP A 102 3.45 15.36 13.38
CA ASP A 102 4.72 15.70 14.00
C ASP A 102 5.88 15.01 13.25
N LEU A 103 6.90 15.79 12.93
CA LEU A 103 8.00 15.33 12.07
C LEU A 103 8.80 14.20 12.73
N GLN A 104 8.97 14.20 14.05
CA GLN A 104 9.68 13.14 14.76
C GLN A 104 8.87 11.84 14.72
N GLN A 105 7.56 11.90 14.98
CA GLN A 105 6.67 10.74 14.89
C GLN A 105 6.64 10.12 13.49
N LEU A 106 6.55 10.95 12.44
CA LEU A 106 6.56 10.49 11.06
C LEU A 106 7.90 9.83 10.69
N LYS A 107 9.02 10.43 11.09
CA LYS A 107 10.35 9.85 10.87
C LYS A 107 10.49 8.50 11.55
N MET A 108 10.12 8.39 12.83
CA MET A 108 10.18 7.11 13.55
C MET A 108 9.30 6.05 12.87
N SER A 109 8.12 6.43 12.40
CA SER A 109 7.20 5.51 11.71
C SER A 109 7.76 5.05 10.37
N LEU A 110 8.38 5.94 9.59
CA LEU A 110 9.09 5.58 8.36
C LEU A 110 10.29 4.67 8.63
N SER A 111 11.07 4.93 9.68
CA SER A 111 12.22 4.11 10.05
C SER A 111 11.85 2.68 10.41
N LYS A 112 10.70 2.46 11.06
CA LYS A 112 10.18 1.10 11.31
C LYS A 112 9.86 0.37 10.01
N LEU A 113 9.38 1.09 8.98
CA LEU A 113 9.12 0.51 7.67
C LEU A 113 10.41 0.30 6.86
N ASP A 114 11.43 1.14 7.07
CA ASP A 114 12.76 0.97 6.46
C ASP A 114 13.42 -0.37 6.84
N GLU A 115 13.11 -0.95 8.00
CA GLU A 115 13.61 -2.27 8.40
C GLU A 115 13.22 -3.39 7.41
N LYS A 116 12.14 -3.19 6.65
CA LYS A 116 11.67 -4.12 5.60
C LYS A 116 12.18 -3.76 4.20
N VAL A 117 12.91 -2.65 4.06
CA VAL A 117 13.44 -2.17 2.78
C VAL A 117 14.90 -2.59 2.65
N ALA A 118 15.22 -3.30 1.56
CA ALA A 118 16.57 -3.70 1.24
C ALA A 118 16.96 -3.27 -0.18
N GLU A 119 18.15 -2.73 -0.33
CA GLU A 119 18.71 -2.32 -1.62
C GLU A 119 18.80 -3.50 -2.58
N GLY A 120 18.40 -3.30 -3.84
CA GLY A 120 18.53 -4.31 -4.90
C GLY A 120 17.63 -5.54 -4.80
N VAL A 121 16.82 -5.69 -3.75
CA VAL A 121 15.88 -6.82 -3.61
C VAL A 121 14.63 -6.62 -4.45
N TYR A 122 14.11 -5.40 -4.47
CA TYR A 122 12.94 -5.00 -5.25
C TYR A 122 13.22 -3.72 -6.03
N GLU A 123 12.51 -3.53 -7.14
CA GLU A 123 12.60 -2.32 -7.97
C GLU A 123 11.95 -1.11 -7.29
N VAL A 124 10.91 -1.34 -6.46
CA VAL A 124 10.17 -0.28 -5.79
C VAL A 124 9.58 -0.72 -4.44
N TYR A 125 9.63 0.18 -3.46
CA TYR A 125 8.88 0.07 -2.21
C TYR A 125 7.97 1.28 -2.06
N ILE A 126 6.75 1.05 -1.59
CA ILE A 126 5.78 2.10 -1.33
C ILE A 126 5.39 2.04 0.13
N LYS A 127 5.62 3.12 0.87
CA LYS A 127 5.23 3.24 2.27
C LYS A 127 4.04 4.17 2.38
N ILE A 128 3.02 3.74 3.12
CA ILE A 128 1.82 4.52 3.39
C ILE A 128 1.66 4.63 4.90
N ILE A 129 1.67 5.85 5.42
CA ILE A 129 1.45 6.11 6.85
C ILE A 129 0.16 6.92 6.99
N PRO A 130 -0.89 6.35 7.63
CA PRO A 130 -2.10 7.09 7.95
C PRO A 130 -1.83 8.11 9.06
N ILE A 131 -2.30 9.34 8.87
CA ILE A 131 -2.20 10.43 9.83
C ILE A 131 -3.63 10.86 10.19
N LEU A 132 -3.98 10.71 11.46
CA LEU A 132 -5.26 11.10 12.02
C LEU A 132 -5.11 12.44 12.76
N GLU A 133 -5.73 13.50 12.26
CA GLU A 133 -5.65 14.83 12.86
C GLU A 133 -7.02 15.37 13.29
N GLY A 134 -7.08 16.02 14.45
CA GLY A 134 -8.24 16.78 14.93
C GLY A 134 -8.83 16.29 16.24
N GLU A 135 -9.69 17.11 16.84
CA GLU A 135 -10.46 16.78 18.04
C GLU A 135 -11.87 16.30 17.64
N GLY A 136 -12.35 15.22 18.25
CA GLY A 136 -13.61 14.59 17.88
C GLY A 136 -13.48 13.70 16.64
N CYS A 137 -14.18 14.03 15.56
CA CYS A 137 -14.12 13.27 14.32
C CYS A 137 -12.83 13.62 13.54
N LYS A 138 -11.86 12.70 13.55
CA LYS A 138 -10.51 12.94 13.02
C LYS A 138 -10.53 13.01 11.49
N THR A 139 -9.71 13.87 10.90
CA THR A 139 -9.45 13.89 9.46
C THR A 139 -8.31 12.95 9.12
N LEU A 140 -8.39 12.29 7.95
CA LEU A 140 -7.36 11.38 7.46
C LEU A 140 -6.47 12.06 6.41
N LYS A 141 -5.18 12.09 6.69
CA LYS A 141 -4.14 12.35 5.70
C LYS A 141 -3.30 11.09 5.52
N LEU A 142 -2.63 10.97 4.37
CA LEU A 142 -1.66 9.92 4.12
C LEU A 142 -0.31 10.54 3.85
N LEU A 143 0.73 10.07 4.53
CA LEU A 143 2.10 10.23 4.07
C LEU A 143 2.42 9.04 3.17
N ILE A 144 2.74 9.33 1.92
CA ILE A 144 3.13 8.33 0.91
C ILE A 144 4.60 8.57 0.61
N GLU A 145 5.45 7.57 0.79
CA GLU A 145 6.85 7.58 0.39
C GLU A 145 7.08 6.46 -0.62
N VAL A 146 7.65 6.80 -1.77
CA VAL A 146 8.11 5.82 -2.75
C VAL A 146 9.62 5.77 -2.67
N VAL A 147 10.17 4.56 -2.61
CA VAL A 147 11.59 4.28 -2.58
C VAL A 147 11.92 3.40 -3.78
N ARG A 148 12.82 3.85 -4.65
CA ARG A 148 13.33 3.08 -5.78
C ARG A 148 14.41 2.09 -5.30
N GLY A 149 14.67 1.04 -6.08
CA GLY A 149 15.58 -0.05 -5.68
C GLY A 149 17.02 0.36 -5.33
N ASP A 150 17.46 1.55 -5.75
CA ASP A 150 18.73 2.20 -5.40
C ASP A 150 18.63 3.14 -4.19
N LEU A 151 17.55 3.02 -3.41
CA LEU A 151 17.23 3.78 -2.20
C LEU A 151 16.93 5.27 -2.40
N GLU A 152 16.81 5.74 -3.65
CA GLU A 152 16.28 7.07 -3.94
C GLU A 152 14.82 7.15 -3.49
N ARG A 153 14.44 8.23 -2.81
CA ARG A 153 13.12 8.35 -2.17
C ARG A 153 12.47 9.69 -2.41
N VAL A 154 11.16 9.66 -2.62
CA VAL A 154 10.31 10.86 -2.68
C VAL A 154 9.07 10.63 -1.83
N SER A 155 8.75 11.60 -0.99
CA SER A 155 7.60 11.55 -0.09
C SER A 155 6.63 12.70 -0.34
N LYS A 156 5.33 12.44 -0.12
CA LYS A 156 4.28 13.47 -0.18
C LYS A 156 3.21 13.20 0.88
N ILE A 157 2.76 14.26 1.54
CA ILE A 157 1.57 14.23 2.39
C ILE A 157 0.37 14.63 1.54
N VAL A 158 -0.69 13.81 1.59
CA VAL A 158 -1.93 14.04 0.86
C VAL A 158 -3.10 14.06 1.83
N LYS A 159 -4.00 15.02 1.66
CA LYS A 159 -5.26 15.06 2.39
C LYS A 159 -6.28 14.30 1.56
N LEU A 160 -6.89 13.28 2.14
CA LEU A 160 -8.00 12.60 1.50
C LEU A 160 -9.23 13.48 1.67
N SER A 161 -9.60 14.20 0.60
CA SER A 161 -10.89 14.88 0.55
C SER A 161 -11.99 13.84 0.39
N SER A 162 -12.93 13.83 1.33
CA SER A 162 -14.20 13.10 1.28
C SER A 162 -15.00 13.45 0.03
#